data_AF-A0A1J5J4P0-F1
#
_entry.id   AF-A0A1J5J4P0-F1
#
_cell.length_a   1.000
_cell.length_b   1.000
_cell.length_c   1.000
_cell.angle_alpha   90.00
_cell.angle_beta   90.00
_cell.angle_gamma   90.00
#
_symmetry.space_group_name_H-M   'P 1'
#
loop_
_entity.id
_entity.type
_entity.pdbx_description
1 polymer ?
#
loop_
_entity_poly.entity_id
_entity_poly.type
_entity_poly.pdbx_seq_one_letter_code
_entity_poly.pdbx_strand_id
1 'polypeptide(L)' 'MMLQAQMINLETKVSYQEHTIEELNEVVIAQHNQIQALEKAVKHFREYVNTHGEQRSSSEAEAPPPHY' A
#
# COMPACT_ATOMS: atom_id res chain seq x y z
N MET A 1 -7.34 27.93 -42.96
CA MET A 1 -8.51 27.19 -42.45
C MET A 1 -8.17 25.77 -41.99
N MET A 2 -7.54 24.90 -42.80
CA MET A 2 -7.20 23.52 -42.35
C MET A 2 -6.24 23.45 -41.15
N LEU A 3 -5.19 24.28 -41.11
CA LEU A 3 -4.24 24.29 -39.99
C LEU A 3 -4.90 24.68 -38.66
N GLN A 4 -5.83 25.65 -38.69
CA GLN A 4 -6.58 26.06 -37.50
C GLN A 4 -7.48 24.94 -36.99
N ALA A 5 -8.14 24.20 -37.90
CA ALA A 5 -8.97 23.05 -37.52
C ALA A 5 -8.13 21.91 -36.91
N GLN A 6 -6.93 21.66 -37.43
CA GLN A 6 -6.00 20.69 -36.85
C GLN A 6 -5.52 21.13 -35.47
N MET A 7 -5.20 22.40 -35.29
CA MET A 7 -4.80 22.96 -33.99
C MET A 7 -5.90 22.77 -32.94
N ILE A 8 -7.15 23.13 -33.26
CA ILE A 8 -8.30 22.93 -32.36
C ILE A 8 -8.49 21.45 -32.01
N ASN A 9 -8.31 20.54 -32.98
CA ASN A 9 -8.40 19.09 -32.70
C ASN A 9 -7.32 18.62 -31.73
N LEU A 10 -6.09 19.11 -31.89
CA LEU A 10 -4.99 18.78 -31.00
C LEU A 10 -5.21 19.35 -29.60
N GLU A 11 -5.62 20.61 -29.47
CA GLU A 11 -5.95 21.23 -28.18
C GLU A 11 -7.06 20.47 -27.45
N THR A 12 -8.11 20.07 -28.18
CA THR A 12 -9.19 19.24 -27.63
C THR A 12 -8.65 17.91 -27.11
N LYS A 13 -7.80 17.23 -27.88
CA LYS A 13 -7.18 15.96 -27.46
C LYS A 13 -6.24 16.13 -26.28
N VAL A 14 -5.51 17.23 -26.20
CA VAL A 14 -4.61 17.54 -25.08
C VAL A 14 -5.44 17.74 -23.82
N SER A 15 -6.51 18.52 -23.87
CA SER A 15 -7.39 18.73 -22.71
C SER A 15 -7.99 17.43 -22.17
N TYR A 16 -8.42 16.51 -23.05
CA TYR A 16 -8.88 15.19 -22.60
C TYR A 16 -7.76 14.34 -21.97
N GLN A 17 -6.53 14.43 -22.49
CA GLN A 17 -5.38 13.72 -21.93
C GLN A 17 -4.97 14.31 -20.58
N GLU A 18 -4.98 15.63 -20.42
CA GLU A 18 -4.72 16.30 -19.15
C GLU A 18 -5.73 15.84 -18.08
N HIS A 19 -7.02 15.82 -18.42
CA HIS A 19 -8.05 15.31 -17.53
C HIS A 19 -7.83 13.84 -17.15
N THR A 20 -7.51 12.99 -18.14
CA THR A 20 -7.20 11.57 -17.90
C THR A 20 -5.99 11.41 -16.96
N ILE A 21 -4.97 12.24 -17.10
CA ILE A 21 -3.77 12.22 -16.23
C ILE A 21 -4.15 12.58 -14.79
N GLU A 22 -5.02 13.57 -14.60
CA GLU A 22 -5.51 13.94 -13.26
C GLU A 22 -6.28 12.80 -12.60
N GLU A 23 -7.21 12.16 -13.33
CA GLU A 23 -7.95 11.00 -12.83
C GLU A 23 -7.03 9.83 -12.46
N LEU A 24 -6.04 9.53 -13.31
CA LEU A 24 -5.05 8.49 -13.02
C LEU A 24 -4.20 8.82 -11.79
N ASN A 25 -3.83 10.09 -11.60
CA ASN A 25 -3.09 10.53 -10.43
C ASN A 25 -3.90 10.35 -9.14
N GLU A 26 -5.21 10.66 -9.15
CA GLU A 26 -6.09 10.41 -8.00
C GLU A 26 -6.14 8.92 -7.64
N VAL A 27 -6.26 8.04 -8.65
CA VAL A 27 -6.23 6.59 -8.45
C VAL A 27 -4.90 6.13 -7.85
N VAL A 28 -3.76 6.63 -8.35
CA VAL A 28 -2.43 6.29 -7.82
C VAL A 28 -2.28 6.72 -6.37
N ILE A 29 -2.75 7.91 -6.01
CA ILE A 29 -2.73 8.39 -4.62
C ILE A 29 -3.58 7.48 -3.72
N ALA A 30 -4.79 7.13 -4.16
CA ALA A 30 -5.67 6.23 -3.42
C ALA A 30 -5.04 4.85 -3.20
N GLN A 31 -4.42 4.28 -4.23
CA GLN A 31 -3.69 3.02 -4.15
C GLN A 31 -2.48 3.11 -3.21
N HIS A 32 -1.71 4.20 -3.27
CA HIS A 32 -0.57 4.41 -2.38
C HIS A 32 -1.00 4.44 -0.91
N ASN A 33 -2.10 5.12 -0.60
CA ASN A 33 -2.66 5.16 0.75
C ASN A 33 -3.10 3.77 1.24
N GLN A 34 -3.71 2.96 0.36
CA GLN A 34 -4.07 1.58 0.70
C GLN A 34 -2.84 0.72 0.98
N ILE A 35 -1.79 0.86 0.16
CA ILE A 35 -0.52 0.15 0.36
C ILE A 35 0.10 0.51 1.71
N GLN A 36 0.19 1.81 2.04
CA GLN A 36 0.72 2.25 3.34
C GLN A 36 -0.09 1.68 4.51
N ALA A 37 -1.41 1.60 4.39
CA ALA A 37 -2.26 1.00 5.42
C ALA A 37 -1.97 -0.50 5.59
N LEU A 38 -1.81 -1.23 4.48
CA LEU A 38 -1.46 -2.65 4.49
C LEU A 38 -0.06 -2.88 5.07
N GLU A 39 0.93 -2.08 4.68
CA GLU A 39 2.29 -2.16 5.21
C GLU A 39 2.32 -1.99 6.74
N LYS A 40 1.57 -1.02 7.26
CA LYS A 40 1.42 -0.82 8.71
C LYS A 40 0.76 -2.02 9.39
N ALA A 41 -0.32 -2.55 8.81
CA ALA A 41 -1.01 -3.72 9.35
C ALA A 41 -0.09 -4.96 9.39
N VAL A 42 0.68 -5.20 8.33
CA VAL A 42 1.65 -6.30 8.25
C VAL A 42 2.75 -6.12 9.28
N LYS A 43 3.26 -4.90 9.48
CA LYS A 43 4.26 -4.61 10.51
C LYS A 43 3.74 -4.93 11.90
N HIS A 44 2.54 -4.45 12.25
CA HIS A 44 1.92 -4.74 13.54
C HIS A 44 1.65 -6.23 13.73
N PHE A 45 1.21 -6.93 12.68
CA PHE A 45 1.02 -8.37 12.74
C PHE A 45 2.33 -9.11 13.03
N ARG A 46 3.44 -8.71 12.38
CA ARG A 46 4.76 -9.29 12.64
C ARG A 46 5.22 -9.04 14.09
N GLU A 47 5.03 -7.82 14.60
CA GLU A 47 5.34 -7.49 16.00
C GLU A 47 4.52 -8.34 16.98
N TYR A 48 3.22 -8.52 16.71
CA TYR A 48 2.34 -9.38 17.51
C TYR A 48 2.80 -10.84 17.53
N VAL A 49 3.12 -11.40 16.35
CA VAL A 49 3.59 -12.79 16.24
C VAL A 49 4.92 -12.99 16.97
N ASN A 50 5.87 -12.07 16.82
CA ASN A 50 7.17 -12.19 17.49
C ASN A 50 7.03 -12.14 19.02
N THR A 51 6.28 -11.17 19.53
CA THR A 51 6.07 -11.01 20.99
C THR A 51 5.35 -12.22 21.62
N HIS A 52 4.34 -12.78 20.96
CA HIS A 52 3.58 -13.92 21.48
C HIS A 52 4.24 -15.28 21.18
N GLY A 53 5.07 -15.36 20.14
CA GLY A 53 5.87 -16.54 19.81
C GLY A 53 6.97 -16.78 20.85
N GLU A 54 7.68 -15.72 21.25
CA GLU A 54 8.74 -15.78 22.27
C GLU A 54 8.19 -16.14 23.66
N GLN A 55 6.99 -15.66 24.00
CA GLN A 55 6.37 -15.95 25.30
C GLN A 55 5.90 -17.41 25.44
N ARG A 56 5.53 -18.08 24.34
CA ARG A 56 5.25 -19.54 24.35
C ARG A 56 6.51 -20.37 24.55
N SER A 57 7.62 -20.05 23.87
CA SER A 57 8.87 -20.80 24.02
C SER A 57 9.50 -20.68 25.41
N SER A 58 9.32 -19.54 26.09
CA SER A 58 9.82 -19.37 27.46
C SER A 58 8.97 -20.12 28.50
N SER A 59 7.69 -20.36 28.23
CA SER A 59 6.77 -21.03 29.17
C SER A 59 6.91 -22.56 29.16
N GLU A 60 7.44 -23.15 28.07
CA GLU A 60 7.69 -24.60 27.95
C GLU A 60 9.06 -25.04 28.50
N ALA A 61 9.98 -24.09 28.73
CA ALA A 61 11.34 -24.37 29.21
C ALA A 61 11.46 -24.51 30.74
N GLU A 62 10.37 -24.27 31.49
CA GLU A 62 10.37 -24.15 32.95
C GLU A 62 9.57 -25.28 33.64
N ALA A 63 9.67 -26.52 33.14
CA ALA A 63 9.24 -27.67 33.93
C ALA A 63 10.28 -27.92 35.04
N PRO A 64 9.92 -27.84 36.34
CA PRO A 64 10.88 -28.04 37.42
C PRO A 64 11.48 -29.45 37.35
N PRO A 65 12.80 -29.61 37.60
CA PRO A 65 13.46 -30.90 37.49
C PRO A 65 12.85 -31.91 38.48
N PRO A 66 12.69 -33.19 38.08
CA PRO A 66 12.18 -34.21 38.98
C PRO A 66 13.19 -34.44 40.11
N HIS A 67 12.77 -34.13 41.34
CA HIS A 67 13.54 -34.50 42.53
C HIS A 67 13.44 -36.01 42.74
N TYR A 68 14.58 -36.70 42.54
CA TYR A 68 14.82 -38.10 42.92
C TYR A 68 15.64 -38.17 44.21
#